data_AF-A0A388PHM2-F1
#
_entry.id   AF-A0A388PHM2-F1
#
_cell.length_a   1.000
_cell.length_b   1.000
_cell.length_c   1.000
_cell.angle_alpha   90.00
_cell.angle_beta   90.00
_cell.angle_gamma   90.00
#
_symmetry.space_group_name_H-M   'P 1'
#
loop_
_entity.id
_entity.type
_entity.pdbx_description
1 polymer ?
#
loop_
_entity_poly.entity_id
_entity_poly.type
_entity_poly.pdbx_seq_one_letter_code
_entity_poly.pdbx_strand_id
1 'polypeptide(L)'
;MSPAVRLLALLAAAYAVPTLQAHIPPVDAKYREAVTATLVAPSAKLYLNFTTLAAGTTNGTPPALAAPFQAFAPKVGVRWDEKYLYVEAKGLPDHPLMAGIKSWQQQVPIPQTYAGDKAWRIPLHPVPAKEPMSAKTHFMRGAIALAANGIPIFNALNNRGDDAKKFGELDDFGGHCGKADDYHYHDAPVFLEKTLGKGKPIAVALDGYAIYGYNEPDGSAPGKLDEFGGHETKALGYHYHAQKVYPYINGGFHGEVTEVGGQVDPQPSASHVRKEGSAYSQSPLRGALIKDFTPSPDGKTFELRYTLNGKALSVKYVANEDGTWTFTYSRPDGTPVVETYKPNERGPGGGGAKGEGKGGKGGKGGKRPPNESEGAKGETGDLGEQAQPGNPEANRPKSDRPKGGKGGKGDPSGLIKPSPTDALKLNVYADNWFILFINGKLRVVDPIEYMPHNVVSVDIMPEYPMTIAVMAMDNADPKTGLEYGNRMGDAGLIIKFSDGTVTNAKWKAKSFFKGPLNRDIASPKVQHDPIPANWYAVDFDDSSWAQATEFTEERVSPKESFTKAKENFAGAQFIWTADLDLDNTVLFRTKVEAPAGYKQRWTAKPEVDMTTVTKQLLNK
;
A
#
# COMPACT_ATOMS: atom_id res chain seq x y z
N MET A 1 -39.23 21.49 -43.53
CA MET A 1 -39.38 20.34 -44.44
C MET A 1 -38.22 20.34 -45.42
N SER A 2 -37.35 19.33 -45.35
CA SER A 2 -36.56 18.72 -46.45
C SER A 2 -35.49 19.56 -47.21
N PRO A 3 -34.55 18.95 -47.97
CA PRO A 3 -33.14 18.85 -47.58
C PRO A 3 -32.14 19.15 -48.73
N ALA A 4 -30.86 19.35 -48.44
CA ALA A 4 -29.78 19.45 -49.44
C ALA A 4 -28.42 19.53 -48.69
N VAL A 5 -27.26 18.95 -49.03
CA VAL A 5 -26.69 18.39 -50.26
C VAL A 5 -25.48 17.49 -49.88
N ARG A 6 -25.12 16.58 -50.81
CA ARG A 6 -23.96 15.66 -50.84
C ARG A 6 -22.61 16.32 -51.21
N LEU A 7 -21.52 15.62 -50.85
CA LEU A 7 -20.28 15.36 -51.65
C LEU A 7 -19.02 16.27 -51.55
N LEU A 8 -17.94 15.59 -51.08
CA LEU A 8 -16.51 15.56 -51.45
C LEU A 8 -15.62 16.83 -51.64
N ALA A 9 -14.55 16.82 -50.83
CA ALA A 9 -13.12 16.72 -51.18
C ALA A 9 -12.26 17.93 -51.62
N LEU A 10 -11.07 17.96 -50.99
CA LEU A 10 -9.77 18.55 -51.36
C LEU A 10 -9.62 20.09 -51.36
N LEU A 11 -8.80 20.60 -50.44
CA LEU A 11 -7.59 21.35 -50.80
C LEU A 11 -6.62 21.43 -49.61
N ALA A 12 -5.38 20.99 -49.84
CA ALA A 12 -4.23 21.22 -48.99
C ALA A 12 -3.41 22.37 -49.58
N ALA A 13 -3.01 23.36 -48.77
CA ALA A 13 -1.85 24.21 -49.03
C ALA A 13 -1.40 24.97 -47.77
N ALA A 14 -0.19 24.62 -47.32
CA ALA A 14 0.89 25.46 -46.78
C ALA A 14 0.60 26.63 -45.83
N TYR A 15 1.16 26.56 -44.61
CA TYR A 15 1.93 27.67 -44.03
C TYR A 15 3.16 27.14 -43.27
N ALA A 16 4.31 27.69 -43.63
CA ALA A 16 5.64 27.37 -43.12
C ALA A 16 5.94 28.09 -41.80
N VAL A 17 6.78 27.47 -40.97
CA VAL A 17 7.34 28.03 -39.73
C VAL A 17 8.77 28.52 -40.01
N PRO A 18 9.20 29.71 -39.56
CA PRO A 18 10.59 30.11 -39.64
C PRO A 18 11.39 29.49 -38.48
N THR A 19 12.50 28.83 -38.82
CA THR A 19 13.50 28.31 -37.89
C THR A 19 14.54 29.39 -37.58
N LEU A 20 14.80 29.63 -36.29
CA LEU A 20 15.94 30.43 -35.84
C LEU A 20 17.16 29.51 -35.70
N GLN A 21 18.17 29.72 -36.54
CA GLN A 21 19.47 29.05 -36.49
C GLN A 21 20.35 29.67 -35.39
N ALA A 22 20.86 28.83 -34.47
CA ALA A 22 22.01 29.15 -33.66
C ALA A 22 23.22 28.30 -34.12
N HIS A 23 24.34 29.00 -34.36
CA HIS A 23 25.62 28.49 -34.84
C HIS A 23 26.28 27.47 -33.88
N ILE A 24 26.74 26.34 -34.41
CA ILE A 24 27.72 25.44 -33.78
C ILE A 24 28.86 25.20 -34.80
N PRO A 25 30.15 25.33 -34.42
CA PRO A 25 31.28 25.14 -35.34
C PRO A 25 31.54 23.66 -35.70
N PRO A 26 32.22 23.39 -36.83
CA PRO A 26 32.30 22.05 -37.41
C PRO A 26 33.37 21.19 -36.75
N VAL A 27 33.04 19.93 -36.44
CA VAL A 27 34.02 18.90 -36.06
C VAL A 27 33.94 17.76 -37.08
N ASP A 28 35.12 17.36 -37.53
CA ASP A 28 35.49 16.52 -38.67
C ASP A 28 34.72 15.19 -38.85
N ALA A 29 34.39 14.91 -40.12
CA ALA A 29 33.66 13.74 -40.62
C ALA A 29 34.52 12.46 -40.74
N LYS A 30 35.27 12.06 -39.69
CA LYS A 30 36.24 10.95 -39.78
C LYS A 30 35.99 9.76 -38.85
N TYR A 31 34.88 9.72 -38.10
CA TYR A 31 34.56 8.59 -37.20
C TYR A 31 33.06 8.20 -37.18
N ARG A 32 32.42 8.11 -38.35
CA ARG A 32 31.11 7.42 -38.46
C ARG A 32 31.29 6.09 -39.17
N GLU A 33 31.36 5.00 -38.40
CA GLU A 33 30.95 3.69 -38.90
C GLU A 33 29.42 3.69 -39.09
N ALA A 34 28.99 3.10 -40.20
CA ALA A 34 27.59 2.97 -40.56
C ALA A 34 26.91 1.93 -39.64
N VAL A 35 26.16 2.42 -38.65
CA VAL A 35 25.09 1.61 -38.05
C VAL A 35 23.79 2.02 -38.74
N THR A 36 23.29 1.16 -39.61
CA THR A 36 21.91 1.19 -40.08
C THR A 36 20.99 0.95 -38.88
N ALA A 37 20.67 2.03 -38.17
CA ALA A 37 19.55 2.05 -37.25
C ALA A 37 18.27 2.07 -38.10
N THR A 38 17.61 0.92 -38.23
CA THR A 38 16.24 0.86 -38.71
C THR A 38 15.38 1.69 -37.76
N LEU A 39 15.05 2.91 -38.17
CA LEU A 39 14.04 3.74 -37.52
C LEU A 39 12.69 3.03 -37.65
N VAL A 40 12.35 2.20 -36.67
CA VAL A 40 10.97 1.80 -36.44
C VAL A 40 10.29 3.03 -35.84
N ALA A 41 9.69 3.85 -36.70
CA ALA A 41 8.74 4.86 -36.26
C ALA A 41 7.57 4.15 -35.55
N PRO A 42 7.23 4.48 -34.29
CA PRO A 42 6.03 3.94 -33.68
C PRO A 42 4.83 4.63 -34.33
N SER A 43 4.38 4.05 -35.44
CA SER A 43 3.09 4.36 -36.05
C SER A 43 2.04 3.46 -35.41
N ALA A 44 1.74 3.70 -34.15
CA ALA A 44 0.57 3.10 -33.50
C ALA A 44 -0.44 4.21 -33.21
N LYS A 45 -1.22 4.59 -34.23
CA LYS A 45 -2.56 5.13 -33.98
C LYS A 45 -3.43 3.94 -33.57
N LEU A 46 -3.45 3.65 -32.28
CA LEU A 46 -4.29 2.59 -31.72
C LEU A 46 -5.71 3.14 -31.54
N TYR A 47 -6.62 2.72 -32.42
CA TYR A 47 -8.05 2.95 -32.22
C TYR A 47 -8.61 1.74 -31.47
N LEU A 48 -8.76 1.87 -30.15
CA LEU A 48 -9.56 0.93 -29.37
C LEU A 48 -11.04 1.13 -29.72
N ASN A 49 -11.70 0.09 -30.25
CA ASN A 49 -13.13 0.10 -30.52
C ASN A 49 -13.90 -0.10 -29.21
N PHE A 50 -14.11 0.98 -28.47
CA PHE A 50 -14.98 0.97 -27.31
C PHE A 50 -16.45 1.13 -27.73
N THR A 51 -17.31 0.21 -27.25
CA THR A 51 -18.76 0.43 -27.22
C THR A 51 -19.07 1.74 -26.49
N THR A 52 -19.73 2.65 -27.19
CA THR A 52 -20.20 3.95 -26.69
C THR A 52 -21.11 3.76 -25.48
N LEU A 53 -20.88 4.50 -24.40
CA LEU A 53 -21.85 4.63 -23.31
C LEU A 53 -23.08 5.36 -23.88
N ALA A 54 -24.28 4.82 -23.66
CA ALA A 54 -25.51 5.52 -24.01
C ALA A 54 -25.63 6.74 -23.06
N ALA A 55 -25.43 7.94 -23.58
CA ALA A 55 -25.58 9.15 -22.78
C ALA A 55 -27.00 9.23 -22.21
N GLY A 56 -27.11 9.38 -20.88
CA GLY A 56 -28.39 9.72 -20.25
C GLY A 56 -28.90 11.05 -20.81
N THR A 57 -30.11 11.06 -21.36
CA THR A 57 -30.70 12.27 -21.93
C THR A 57 -31.06 13.25 -20.81
N THR A 58 -30.30 14.34 -20.70
CA THR A 58 -30.65 15.48 -19.85
C THR A 58 -30.89 16.69 -20.75
N ASN A 59 -32.08 17.26 -20.66
CA ASN A 59 -32.48 18.43 -21.45
C ASN A 59 -32.00 19.70 -20.72
N GLY A 60 -31.27 20.58 -21.42
CA GLY A 60 -30.82 21.85 -20.87
C GLY A 60 -29.39 22.20 -21.27
N THR A 61 -28.89 23.35 -20.79
CA THR A 61 -27.49 23.74 -20.97
C THR A 61 -26.64 22.98 -19.93
N PRO A 62 -25.57 22.28 -20.33
CA PRO A 62 -24.68 21.61 -19.39
C PRO A 62 -24.08 22.59 -18.37
N PRO A 63 -23.94 22.19 -17.09
CA PRO A 63 -23.22 22.99 -16.11
C PRO A 63 -21.75 23.15 -16.55
N ALA A 64 -21.13 24.28 -16.22
CA ALA A 64 -19.74 24.57 -16.63
C ALA A 64 -18.74 23.47 -16.21
N LEU A 65 -18.99 22.84 -15.05
CA LEU A 65 -18.20 21.74 -14.50
C LEU A 65 -18.22 20.46 -15.38
N ALA A 66 -19.20 20.32 -16.29
CA ALA A 66 -19.26 19.21 -17.23
C ALA A 66 -18.26 19.35 -18.39
N ALA A 67 -17.80 20.56 -18.71
CA ALA A 67 -17.00 20.83 -19.90
C ALA A 67 -15.67 20.03 -19.97
N PRO A 68 -14.89 19.87 -18.89
CA PRO A 68 -13.68 19.04 -18.92
C PRO A 68 -13.97 17.58 -19.30
N PHE A 69 -15.05 17.00 -18.78
CA PHE A 69 -15.44 15.62 -19.05
C PHE A 69 -15.96 15.43 -20.47
N GLN A 70 -16.71 16.40 -20.98
CA GLN A 70 -17.23 16.39 -22.36
C GLN A 70 -16.12 16.34 -23.42
N ALA A 71 -14.93 16.86 -23.11
CA ALA A 71 -13.77 16.77 -24.01
C ALA A 71 -13.29 15.33 -24.27
N PHE A 72 -13.73 14.36 -23.46
CA PHE A 72 -13.38 12.95 -23.57
C PHE A 72 -14.54 12.07 -24.07
N ALA A 73 -15.62 12.67 -24.60
CA ALA A 73 -16.67 11.94 -25.28
C ALA A 73 -16.13 11.18 -26.52
N PRO A 74 -16.69 10.00 -26.87
CA PRO A 74 -17.79 9.30 -26.22
C PRO A 74 -17.34 8.33 -25.10
N LYS A 75 -16.06 8.35 -24.71
CA LYS A 75 -15.52 7.45 -23.66
C LYS A 75 -15.95 7.89 -22.26
N VAL A 76 -16.20 9.18 -22.08
CA VAL A 76 -16.79 9.77 -20.88
C VAL A 76 -18.17 10.30 -21.22
N GLY A 77 -19.17 9.85 -20.47
CA GLY A 77 -20.54 10.36 -20.50
C GLY A 77 -20.78 11.33 -19.35
N VAL A 78 -21.64 12.32 -19.58
CA VAL A 78 -22.10 13.23 -18.51
C VAL A 78 -23.61 13.34 -18.54
N ARG A 79 -24.20 13.44 -17.34
CA ARG A 79 -25.59 13.83 -17.12
C ARG A 79 -25.65 14.64 -15.83
N TRP A 80 -26.66 15.47 -15.63
CA TRP A 80 -26.75 16.30 -14.43
C TRP A 80 -28.20 16.47 -13.97
N ASP A 81 -28.35 16.80 -12.70
CA ASP A 81 -29.58 17.34 -12.12
C ASP A 81 -29.27 18.69 -11.45
N GLU A 82 -30.19 19.22 -10.63
CA GLU A 82 -30.01 20.50 -9.93
C GLU A 82 -28.88 20.47 -8.89
N LYS A 83 -28.49 19.30 -8.40
CA LYS A 83 -27.54 19.13 -7.29
C LYS A 83 -26.20 18.57 -7.74
N TYR A 84 -26.22 17.64 -8.69
CA TYR A 84 -25.06 16.83 -9.03
C TYR A 84 -24.79 16.76 -10.53
N LEU A 85 -23.50 16.78 -10.85
CA LEU A 85 -22.96 16.24 -12.09
C LEU A 85 -22.70 14.76 -11.89
N TYR A 86 -23.17 13.94 -12.83
CA TYR A 86 -22.86 12.53 -12.90
C TYR A 86 -21.94 12.26 -14.07
N VAL A 87 -20.85 11.54 -13.82
CA VAL A 87 -19.83 11.22 -14.82
C VAL A 87 -19.76 9.70 -14.99
N GLU A 88 -19.87 9.26 -16.23
CA GLU A 88 -19.90 7.85 -16.61
C GLU A 88 -18.65 7.48 -17.40
N ALA A 89 -18.00 6.37 -17.06
CA ALA A 89 -16.77 5.92 -17.70
C ALA A 89 -16.54 4.42 -17.49
N LYS A 90 -15.64 3.82 -18.29
CA LYS A 90 -15.21 2.41 -18.16
C LYS A 90 -13.97 2.21 -17.27
N GLY A 91 -13.50 3.25 -16.58
CA GLY A 91 -12.38 3.13 -15.64
C GLY A 91 -11.04 2.70 -16.27
N LEU A 92 -10.88 2.88 -17.59
CA LEU A 92 -9.62 2.65 -18.30
C LEU A 92 -9.31 3.85 -19.23
N PRO A 93 -8.14 4.49 -19.08
CA PRO A 93 -7.79 5.66 -19.87
C PRO A 93 -7.20 5.28 -21.24
N ASP A 94 -7.05 6.30 -22.07
CA ASP A 94 -6.45 6.20 -23.41
C ASP A 94 -5.00 6.68 -23.42
N HIS A 95 -4.17 6.07 -22.56
CA HIS A 95 -2.73 6.24 -22.53
C HIS A 95 -2.05 4.92 -22.15
N PRO A 96 -0.73 4.75 -22.40
CA PRO A 96 0.00 3.58 -21.92
C PRO A 96 -0.15 3.39 -20.41
N LEU A 97 -0.40 2.16 -19.95
CA LEU A 97 -0.63 1.85 -18.53
C LEU A 97 0.49 0.99 -17.97
N MET A 98 0.64 1.03 -16.64
CA MET A 98 1.42 0.09 -15.82
C MET A 98 2.95 0.11 -16.00
N ALA A 99 3.46 0.57 -17.15
CA ALA A 99 4.88 0.66 -17.42
C ALA A 99 5.58 1.55 -16.39
N GLY A 100 6.72 1.09 -15.87
CA GLY A 100 7.50 1.83 -14.87
C GLY A 100 7.26 1.42 -13.42
N ILE A 101 6.16 0.71 -13.12
CA ILE A 101 5.86 0.22 -11.77
C ILE A 101 6.92 -0.79 -11.31
N LYS A 102 7.49 -0.52 -10.13
CA LYS A 102 8.54 -1.33 -9.46
C LYS A 102 8.05 -2.00 -8.18
N SER A 103 7.07 -1.39 -7.50
CA SER A 103 6.37 -1.96 -6.35
C SER A 103 5.00 -2.44 -6.80
N TRP A 104 4.97 -3.58 -7.47
CA TRP A 104 3.74 -4.10 -8.08
C TRP A 104 2.98 -5.04 -7.14
N GLN A 105 1.70 -4.75 -6.88
CA GLN A 105 0.80 -5.58 -6.06
C GLN A 105 0.08 -6.69 -6.85
N GLN A 106 0.64 -7.07 -8.01
CA GLN A 106 0.11 -8.10 -8.91
C GLN A 106 -1.27 -7.79 -9.52
N GLN A 107 -1.73 -6.54 -9.39
CA GLN A 107 -2.98 -6.04 -9.97
C GLN A 107 -2.79 -5.67 -11.43
N VAL A 108 -3.80 -5.90 -12.26
CA VAL A 108 -3.76 -5.61 -13.70
C VAL A 108 -4.95 -4.72 -14.09
N PRO A 109 -4.88 -3.96 -15.19
CA PRO A 109 -6.01 -3.14 -15.60
C PRO A 109 -7.21 -4.00 -16.06
N ILE A 110 -8.32 -3.92 -15.35
CA ILE A 110 -9.62 -4.47 -15.78
C ILE A 110 -10.62 -3.31 -15.91
N PRO A 111 -11.38 -3.22 -17.01
CA PRO A 111 -12.40 -2.19 -17.17
C PRO A 111 -13.44 -2.22 -16.04
N GLN A 112 -13.68 -1.07 -15.41
CA GLN A 112 -14.69 -0.87 -14.36
C GLN A 112 -15.80 0.05 -14.89
N THR A 113 -17.02 -0.46 -15.01
CA THR A 113 -18.12 0.33 -15.59
C THR A 113 -18.83 1.15 -14.52
N TYR A 114 -18.58 2.45 -14.53
CA TYR A 114 -19.27 3.47 -13.72
C TYR A 114 -20.32 4.14 -14.59
N ALA A 115 -21.58 3.68 -14.52
CA ALA A 115 -22.68 4.22 -15.34
C ALA A 115 -24.02 4.04 -14.63
N GLY A 116 -25.04 4.81 -15.04
CA GLY A 116 -26.36 4.78 -14.42
C GLY A 116 -26.27 5.10 -12.93
N ASP A 117 -26.83 4.23 -12.08
CA ASP A 117 -26.82 4.39 -10.63
C ASP A 117 -25.41 4.27 -10.01
N LYS A 118 -24.43 3.77 -10.77
CA LYS A 118 -23.02 3.65 -10.36
C LYS A 118 -22.13 4.72 -11.00
N ALA A 119 -22.71 5.78 -11.56
CA ALA A 119 -21.94 6.91 -12.06
C ALA A 119 -21.24 7.64 -10.90
N TRP A 120 -20.09 8.25 -11.19
CA TRP A 120 -19.47 9.18 -10.26
C TRP A 120 -20.40 10.37 -10.03
N ARG A 121 -20.50 10.85 -8.79
CA ARG A 121 -21.39 11.93 -8.41
C ARG A 121 -20.59 13.07 -7.81
N ILE A 122 -20.68 14.25 -8.42
CA ILE A 122 -19.92 15.45 -8.02
C ILE A 122 -20.92 16.58 -7.74
N PRO A 123 -20.87 17.25 -6.58
CA PRO A 123 -21.79 18.35 -6.28
C PRO A 123 -21.53 19.56 -7.20
N LEU A 124 -22.60 20.16 -7.71
CA LEU A 124 -22.54 21.36 -8.57
C LEU A 124 -22.39 22.66 -7.76
N HIS A 125 -22.74 22.61 -6.48
CA HIS A 125 -22.74 23.74 -5.56
C HIS A 125 -21.90 23.37 -4.34
N PRO A 126 -20.56 23.41 -4.46
CA PRO A 126 -19.68 23.09 -3.34
C PRO A 126 -19.86 24.10 -2.21
N VAL A 127 -19.80 23.63 -0.97
CA VAL A 127 -19.92 24.44 0.25
C VAL A 127 -18.60 24.36 1.01
N PRO A 128 -17.94 25.49 1.34
CA PRO A 128 -16.74 25.46 2.20
C PRO A 128 -17.04 24.77 3.54
N ALA A 129 -16.20 23.80 3.90
CA ALA A 129 -16.33 23.10 5.16
C ALA A 129 -15.97 24.02 6.33
N LYS A 130 -16.70 23.89 7.44
CA LYS A 130 -16.31 24.53 8.71
C LYS A 130 -15.01 23.97 9.25
N GLU A 131 -14.84 22.66 9.07
CA GLU A 131 -13.66 21.89 9.48
C GLU A 131 -13.17 21.12 8.25
N PRO A 132 -12.29 21.72 7.42
CA PRO A 132 -11.70 21.05 6.26
C PRO A 132 -10.95 19.77 6.66
N MET A 133 -11.01 18.74 5.81
CA MET A 133 -10.42 17.43 6.13
C MET A 133 -9.19 17.13 5.29
N SER A 134 -8.08 16.78 5.95
CA SER A 134 -6.82 16.46 5.28
C SER A 134 -6.76 15.03 4.77
N ALA A 135 -6.30 14.84 3.53
CA ALA A 135 -5.97 13.52 2.99
C ALA A 135 -4.71 12.90 3.65
N LYS A 136 -3.98 13.63 4.51
CA LYS A 136 -2.89 13.02 5.30
C LYS A 136 -3.38 12.06 6.36
N THR A 137 -4.59 12.28 6.88
CA THR A 137 -5.16 11.51 7.99
C THR A 137 -6.52 10.88 7.65
N HIS A 138 -7.12 11.29 6.54
CA HIS A 138 -8.42 10.81 6.06
C HIS A 138 -8.31 10.28 4.62
N PHE A 139 -9.36 9.63 4.12
CA PHE A 139 -9.51 9.24 2.71
C PHE A 139 -8.39 8.31 2.20
N MET A 140 -7.94 7.37 3.03
CA MET A 140 -6.94 6.35 2.66
C MET A 140 -7.51 5.23 1.77
N ARG A 141 -8.80 5.31 1.43
CA ARG A 141 -9.51 4.41 0.54
C ARG A 141 -10.37 5.22 -0.42
N GLY A 142 -10.58 4.68 -1.62
CA GLY A 142 -11.45 5.29 -2.63
C GLY A 142 -10.87 6.57 -3.22
N ALA A 143 -11.67 7.22 -4.07
CA ALA A 143 -11.26 8.42 -4.78
C ALA A 143 -11.43 9.67 -3.92
N ILE A 144 -10.58 10.66 -4.17
CA ILE A 144 -10.70 12.03 -3.66
C ILE A 144 -11.03 13.04 -4.76
N ALA A 145 -10.82 12.66 -6.02
CA ALA A 145 -11.18 13.45 -7.19
C ALA A 145 -11.47 12.55 -8.39
N LEU A 146 -12.04 13.13 -9.45
CA LEU A 146 -12.23 12.47 -10.73
C LEU A 146 -11.52 13.25 -11.83
N ALA A 147 -10.61 12.58 -12.54
CA ALA A 147 -9.91 13.16 -13.68
C ALA A 147 -10.87 13.38 -14.86
N ALA A 148 -10.60 14.38 -15.69
CA ALA A 148 -11.45 14.74 -16.82
C ALA A 148 -11.67 13.58 -17.82
N ASN A 149 -10.71 12.64 -17.91
CA ASN A 149 -10.84 11.42 -18.71
C ASN A 149 -11.68 10.30 -18.04
N GLY A 150 -12.35 10.60 -16.92
CA GLY A 150 -13.23 9.67 -16.22
C GLY A 150 -12.52 8.66 -15.32
N ILE A 151 -11.22 8.85 -15.05
CA ILE A 151 -10.44 7.99 -14.17
C ILE A 151 -10.44 8.53 -12.74
N PRO A 152 -10.67 7.69 -11.73
CA PRO A 152 -10.61 8.12 -10.34
C PRO A 152 -9.19 8.57 -9.96
N ILE A 153 -9.09 9.60 -9.13
CA ILE A 153 -7.86 10.03 -8.50
C ILE A 153 -7.97 9.73 -7.02
N PHE A 154 -7.09 8.87 -6.54
CA PHE A 154 -6.99 8.45 -5.15
C PHE A 154 -5.97 9.34 -4.44
N ASN A 155 -5.95 9.23 -3.12
CA ASN A 155 -5.01 9.94 -2.27
C ASN A 155 -3.57 9.69 -2.69
N ALA A 156 -2.71 10.71 -2.76
CA ALA A 156 -1.29 10.54 -3.08
C ALA A 156 -0.57 9.55 -2.13
N LEU A 157 -1.12 9.35 -0.93
CA LEU A 157 -0.72 8.31 -0.01
C LEU A 157 -1.51 7.02 -0.27
N ASN A 158 -0.83 5.88 -0.26
CA ASN A 158 -1.50 4.58 -0.25
C ASN A 158 -2.06 4.27 1.15
N ASN A 159 -2.74 3.13 1.28
CA ASN A 159 -3.40 2.73 2.53
C ASN A 159 -2.45 2.50 3.73
N ARG A 160 -1.12 2.53 3.52
CA ARG A 160 -0.10 2.48 4.59
C ARG A 160 0.39 3.87 5.01
N GLY A 161 -0.09 4.93 4.33
CA GLY A 161 0.40 6.30 4.49
C GLY A 161 1.68 6.60 3.70
N ASP A 162 2.16 5.69 2.85
CA ASP A 162 3.35 5.94 2.01
C ASP A 162 2.98 6.74 0.76
N ASP A 163 3.84 7.68 0.34
CA ASP A 163 3.75 8.37 -0.95
C ASP A 163 3.90 7.36 -2.10
N ALA A 164 2.79 7.05 -2.78
CA ALA A 164 2.72 5.97 -3.79
C ALA A 164 3.70 6.20 -4.96
N LYS A 165 3.91 7.47 -5.33
CA LYS A 165 4.88 7.87 -6.36
C LYS A 165 6.31 7.55 -5.92
N LYS A 166 6.69 7.96 -4.72
CA LYS A 166 8.03 7.71 -4.17
C LYS A 166 8.28 6.23 -3.89
N PHE A 167 7.23 5.49 -3.53
CA PHE A 167 7.29 4.05 -3.28
C PHE A 167 7.44 3.23 -4.58
N GLY A 168 7.28 3.87 -5.75
CA GLY A 168 7.41 3.21 -7.06
C GLY A 168 6.22 2.33 -7.42
N GLU A 169 5.03 2.65 -6.89
CA GLU A 169 3.78 1.95 -7.19
C GLU A 169 3.12 2.48 -8.48
N LEU A 170 3.51 3.67 -8.95
CA LEU A 170 2.88 4.34 -10.09
C LEU A 170 3.58 4.06 -11.41
N ASP A 171 2.78 4.05 -12.48
CA ASP A 171 3.25 4.07 -13.85
C ASP A 171 3.71 5.47 -14.28
N ASP A 172 4.22 5.56 -15.51
CA ASP A 172 4.74 6.81 -16.08
C ASP A 172 3.69 7.93 -16.21
N PHE A 173 2.40 7.62 -16.04
CA PHE A 173 1.27 8.55 -16.08
C PHE A 173 0.68 8.82 -14.69
N GLY A 174 1.30 8.29 -13.64
CA GLY A 174 0.94 8.60 -12.26
C GLY A 174 -0.19 7.75 -11.69
N GLY A 175 -0.49 6.58 -12.26
CA GLY A 175 -1.52 5.68 -11.74
C GLY A 175 -1.09 4.22 -11.62
N HIS A 176 -1.97 3.42 -11.05
CA HIS A 176 -1.81 1.97 -10.93
C HIS A 176 -3.18 1.29 -10.74
N CYS A 177 -3.17 -0.04 -10.61
CA CYS A 177 -4.37 -0.82 -10.30
C CYS A 177 -4.50 -1.14 -8.81
N GLY A 178 -5.69 -0.93 -8.25
CA GLY A 178 -6.08 -1.32 -6.90
C GLY A 178 -6.42 -2.81 -6.78
N LYS A 179 -6.79 -3.25 -5.57
CA LYS A 179 -7.12 -4.66 -5.26
C LYS A 179 -8.32 -5.23 -6.05
N ALA A 180 -9.12 -4.37 -6.67
CA ALA A 180 -10.21 -4.77 -7.55
C ALA A 180 -9.80 -4.73 -9.04
N ASP A 181 -8.50 -4.70 -9.33
CA ASP A 181 -7.97 -4.53 -10.68
C ASP A 181 -8.43 -3.22 -11.36
N ASP A 182 -8.83 -2.23 -10.55
CA ASP A 182 -9.31 -0.92 -10.97
C ASP A 182 -8.15 0.05 -11.16
N TYR A 183 -7.99 0.64 -12.35
CA TYR A 183 -6.96 1.64 -12.59
C TYR A 183 -7.37 3.02 -12.06
N HIS A 184 -6.48 3.66 -11.31
CA HIS A 184 -6.67 5.01 -10.77
C HIS A 184 -5.35 5.77 -10.66
N TYR A 185 -5.42 7.11 -10.63
CA TYR A 185 -4.24 7.97 -10.43
C TYR A 185 -3.98 8.23 -8.94
N HIS A 186 -2.72 8.45 -8.59
CA HIS A 186 -2.27 9.02 -7.31
C HIS A 186 -1.49 10.34 -7.49
N ASP A 187 -1.09 10.63 -8.73
CA ASP A 187 -0.45 11.88 -9.13
C ASP A 187 -1.40 12.68 -10.02
N ALA A 188 -1.20 13.99 -10.12
CA ALA A 188 -2.05 14.84 -10.94
C ALA A 188 -1.84 14.52 -12.44
N PRO A 189 -2.91 14.17 -13.18
CA PRO A 189 -2.82 13.82 -14.59
C PRO A 189 -2.71 15.06 -15.49
N VAL A 190 -1.68 15.89 -15.25
CA VAL A 190 -1.45 17.16 -15.96
C VAL A 190 -1.27 16.98 -17.48
N PHE A 191 -0.92 15.77 -17.94
CA PHE A 191 -0.87 15.44 -19.36
C PHE A 191 -2.22 15.59 -20.07
N LEU A 192 -3.34 15.58 -19.33
CA LEU A 192 -4.69 15.81 -19.89
C LEU A 192 -4.84 17.22 -20.47
N GLU A 193 -4.01 18.20 -20.09
CA GLU A 193 -3.96 19.52 -20.72
C GLU A 193 -3.69 19.45 -22.23
N LYS A 194 -3.07 18.36 -22.73
CA LYS A 194 -2.89 18.14 -24.17
C LYS A 194 -4.23 18.02 -24.91
N THR A 195 -5.24 17.44 -24.28
CA THR A 195 -6.58 17.27 -24.85
C THR A 195 -7.48 18.45 -24.48
N LEU A 196 -7.41 18.89 -23.22
CA LEU A 196 -8.27 19.93 -22.68
C LEU A 196 -7.89 21.35 -23.15
N GLY A 197 -6.61 21.56 -23.45
CA GLY A 197 -6.00 22.88 -23.54
C GLY A 197 -5.54 23.37 -22.16
N LYS A 198 -4.51 24.23 -22.17
CA LYS A 198 -3.99 24.86 -20.95
C LYS A 198 -5.06 25.73 -20.28
N GLY A 199 -4.99 25.84 -18.96
CA GLY A 199 -5.90 26.69 -18.20
C GLY A 199 -7.32 26.15 -18.09
N LYS A 200 -7.53 24.86 -18.39
CA LYS A 200 -8.77 24.13 -18.14
C LYS A 200 -8.58 23.17 -16.96
N PRO A 201 -9.65 22.89 -16.18
CA PRO A 201 -9.57 21.89 -15.13
C PRO A 201 -9.17 20.52 -15.69
N ILE A 202 -8.18 19.88 -15.09
CA ILE A 202 -7.74 18.52 -15.43
C ILE A 202 -8.52 17.45 -14.64
N ALA A 203 -9.15 17.86 -13.54
CA ALA A 203 -9.95 17.01 -12.67
C ALA A 203 -10.94 17.86 -11.86
N VAL A 204 -11.82 17.20 -11.12
CA VAL A 204 -12.72 17.83 -10.15
C VAL A 204 -12.66 17.02 -8.85
N ALA A 205 -12.43 17.68 -7.72
CA ALA A 205 -12.46 17.06 -6.40
C ALA A 205 -13.88 16.63 -6.04
N LEU A 206 -14.03 15.59 -5.21
CA LEU A 206 -15.36 15.08 -4.84
C LEU A 206 -16.16 16.04 -3.94
N ASP A 207 -15.54 17.10 -3.42
CA ASP A 207 -16.22 18.23 -2.77
C ASP A 207 -16.84 19.23 -3.76
N GLY A 208 -16.58 19.08 -5.07
CA GLY A 208 -17.15 19.88 -6.16
C GLY A 208 -16.24 20.96 -6.73
N TYR A 209 -15.06 21.20 -6.15
CA TYR A 209 -14.15 22.22 -6.67
C TYR A 209 -13.26 21.68 -7.81
N ALA A 210 -13.01 22.55 -8.80
CA ALA A 210 -12.17 22.23 -9.94
C ALA A 210 -10.68 22.09 -9.53
N ILE A 211 -9.97 21.20 -10.21
CA ILE A 211 -8.51 21.03 -10.07
C ILE A 211 -7.85 21.39 -11.39
N TYR A 212 -6.99 22.39 -11.37
CA TYR A 212 -6.22 22.88 -12.52
C TYR A 212 -4.82 22.24 -12.58
N GLY A 213 -4.14 22.45 -13.71
CA GLY A 213 -2.72 22.15 -13.85
C GLY A 213 -1.84 23.05 -12.98
N TYR A 214 -0.56 23.18 -13.32
CA TYR A 214 0.41 23.93 -12.52
C TYR A 214 0.22 25.45 -12.52
N ASN A 215 -0.64 25.97 -13.41
CA ASN A 215 -0.78 27.38 -13.70
C ASN A 215 -2.26 27.77 -13.64
N GLU A 216 -2.49 29.07 -13.43
CA GLU A 216 -3.79 29.72 -13.58
C GLU A 216 -4.36 29.58 -15.00
N PRO A 217 -5.67 29.81 -15.20
CA PRO A 217 -6.28 29.82 -16.53
C PRO A 217 -5.62 30.76 -17.53
N ASP A 218 -5.06 31.88 -17.07
CA ASP A 218 -4.33 32.87 -17.89
C ASP A 218 -2.87 32.49 -18.14
N GLY A 219 -2.40 31.38 -17.57
CA GLY A 219 -1.04 30.87 -17.69
C GLY A 219 -0.05 31.43 -16.65
N SER A 220 -0.47 32.34 -15.77
CA SER A 220 0.36 32.81 -14.66
C SER A 220 0.56 31.72 -13.61
N ALA A 221 1.54 31.93 -12.72
CA ALA A 221 1.74 31.03 -11.59
C ALA A 221 0.61 31.23 -10.57
N PRO A 222 0.13 30.17 -9.91
CA PRO A 222 -0.91 30.30 -8.91
C PRO A 222 -0.44 31.17 -7.74
N GLY A 223 -1.41 31.77 -7.05
CA GLY A 223 -1.17 32.48 -5.81
C GLY A 223 -0.64 31.57 -4.69
N LYS A 224 -0.59 32.09 -3.47
CA LYS A 224 -0.26 31.28 -2.30
C LYS A 224 -1.33 30.21 -2.11
N LEU A 225 -0.95 28.94 -2.32
CA LEU A 225 -1.80 27.80 -2.04
C LEU A 225 -1.92 27.56 -0.53
N ASP A 226 -3.08 27.07 -0.12
CA ASP A 226 -3.35 26.58 1.23
C ASP A 226 -2.77 25.17 1.45
N GLU A 227 -3.07 24.58 2.62
CA GLU A 227 -2.55 23.27 2.99
C GLU A 227 -3.10 22.11 2.15
N PHE A 228 -4.22 22.30 1.43
CA PHE A 228 -4.81 21.32 0.52
C PHE A 228 -4.45 21.57 -0.94
N GLY A 229 -3.62 22.58 -1.22
CA GLY A 229 -3.16 22.87 -2.57
C GLY A 229 -4.14 23.69 -3.39
N GLY A 230 -5.05 24.43 -2.75
CA GLY A 230 -5.96 25.34 -3.43
C GLY A 230 -5.84 26.77 -2.95
N HIS A 231 -6.54 27.66 -3.64
CA HIS A 231 -6.65 29.07 -3.29
C HIS A 231 -7.87 29.68 -3.99
N GLU A 232 -8.19 30.94 -3.65
CA GLU A 232 -9.35 31.65 -4.19
C GLU A 232 -8.93 32.80 -5.09
N THR A 233 -9.62 32.94 -6.23
CA THR A 233 -9.55 34.13 -7.08
C THR A 233 -10.95 34.69 -7.32
N LYS A 234 -11.04 35.99 -7.60
CA LYS A 234 -12.33 36.63 -7.90
C LYS A 234 -13.03 36.03 -9.14
N ALA A 235 -12.25 35.51 -10.09
CA ALA A 235 -12.77 34.98 -11.35
C ALA A 235 -13.29 33.55 -11.24
N LEU A 236 -12.64 32.71 -10.44
CA LEU A 236 -12.96 31.27 -10.33
C LEU A 236 -13.60 30.87 -9.00
N GLY A 237 -13.48 31.69 -7.96
CA GLY A 237 -13.68 31.25 -6.59
C GLY A 237 -12.54 30.33 -6.15
N TYR A 238 -12.79 29.52 -5.11
CA TYR A 238 -11.83 28.53 -4.64
C TYR A 238 -11.62 27.42 -5.67
N HIS A 239 -10.37 27.03 -5.90
CA HIS A 239 -10.00 25.91 -6.76
C HIS A 239 -8.63 25.35 -6.37
N TYR A 240 -8.38 24.09 -6.73
CA TYR A 240 -7.12 23.40 -6.46
C TYR A 240 -6.18 23.47 -7.66
N HIS A 241 -4.88 23.30 -7.38
CA HIS A 241 -3.85 23.15 -8.38
C HIS A 241 -3.05 21.86 -8.22
N ALA A 242 -2.66 21.28 -9.35
CA ALA A 242 -1.60 20.29 -9.39
C ALA A 242 -0.29 20.89 -8.87
N GLN A 243 0.53 20.05 -8.23
CA GLN A 243 1.81 20.43 -7.63
C GLN A 243 2.90 19.44 -8.05
N LYS A 244 4.15 19.91 -8.16
CA LYS A 244 5.30 19.04 -8.51
C LYS A 244 5.84 18.26 -7.30
N VAL A 245 5.43 18.67 -6.11
CA VAL A 245 5.76 18.07 -4.84
C VAL A 245 4.47 17.59 -4.18
N TYR A 246 4.61 16.68 -3.23
CA TYR A 246 3.50 16.23 -2.39
C TYR A 246 2.69 17.45 -1.87
N PRO A 247 1.35 17.45 -1.99
CA PRO A 247 0.46 16.30 -2.28
C PRO A 247 0.22 15.98 -3.77
N TYR A 248 0.89 16.67 -4.70
CA TYR A 248 0.75 16.55 -6.16
C TYR A 248 -0.61 16.92 -6.78
N ILE A 249 -1.71 16.59 -6.11
CA ILE A 249 -3.10 16.94 -6.43
C ILE A 249 -3.69 17.74 -5.24
N ASN A 250 -4.97 17.56 -4.89
CA ASN A 250 -5.56 18.13 -3.67
C ASN A 250 -5.13 17.32 -2.44
N GLY A 251 -4.58 18.00 -1.43
CA GLY A 251 -4.12 17.42 -0.18
C GLY A 251 -5.21 17.13 0.86
N GLY A 252 -6.47 17.26 0.47
CA GLY A 252 -7.64 17.21 1.33
C GLY A 252 -8.85 17.87 0.66
N PHE A 253 -9.85 18.21 1.47
CA PHE A 253 -11.07 18.89 1.02
C PHE A 253 -11.28 20.19 1.79
N HIS A 254 -11.31 21.28 1.03
CA HIS A 254 -11.82 22.58 1.39
C HIS A 254 -13.34 22.56 1.54
N GLY A 255 -14.04 21.80 0.69
CA GLY A 255 -15.49 21.69 0.75
C GLY A 255 -16.00 20.56 1.63
N GLU A 256 -17.30 20.58 1.93
CA GLU A 256 -17.97 19.54 2.69
C GLU A 256 -17.98 18.20 1.94
N VAL A 257 -17.49 17.16 2.61
CA VAL A 257 -17.65 15.76 2.21
C VAL A 257 -18.01 14.90 3.42
N THR A 258 -18.60 13.74 3.20
CA THR A 258 -18.81 12.73 4.24
C THR A 258 -17.74 11.66 4.11
N GLU A 259 -17.07 11.30 5.21
CA GLU A 259 -16.18 10.14 5.25
C GLU A 259 -16.89 8.94 5.90
N VAL A 260 -16.88 7.79 5.22
CA VAL A 260 -17.34 6.52 5.78
C VAL A 260 -16.32 5.44 5.47
N GLY A 261 -15.75 4.81 6.51
CA GLY A 261 -14.82 3.69 6.34
C GLY A 261 -13.52 4.08 5.61
N GLY A 262 -13.08 5.34 5.72
CA GLY A 262 -11.84 5.85 5.15
C GLY A 262 -11.94 6.34 3.70
N GLN A 263 -13.14 6.58 3.18
CA GLN A 263 -13.39 7.04 1.82
C GLN A 263 -14.53 8.07 1.76
N VAL A 264 -14.59 8.89 0.72
CA VAL A 264 -15.71 9.82 0.48
C VAL A 264 -17.01 9.02 0.23
N ASP A 265 -18.10 9.43 0.86
CA ASP A 265 -19.42 8.81 0.71
C ASP A 265 -20.46 9.80 0.16
N PRO A 266 -21.29 9.38 -0.81
CA PRO A 266 -21.23 8.12 -1.55
C PRO A 266 -20.26 8.19 -2.74
N GLN A 267 -19.70 7.02 -3.09
CA GLN A 267 -18.94 6.84 -4.34
C GLN A 267 -19.20 5.44 -4.93
N PRO A 268 -19.02 5.24 -6.24
CA PRO A 268 -19.19 3.92 -6.83
C PRO A 268 -18.08 2.95 -6.38
N SER A 269 -18.40 1.66 -6.30
CA SER A 269 -17.46 0.59 -5.97
C SER A 269 -16.94 -0.12 -7.21
N ALA A 270 -15.64 -0.41 -7.26
CA ALA A 270 -15.07 -1.33 -8.25
C ALA A 270 -15.51 -2.79 -7.99
N SER A 271 -15.62 -3.57 -9.06
CA SER A 271 -15.95 -5.00 -9.00
C SER A 271 -14.68 -5.84 -8.99
N HIS A 272 -14.57 -6.75 -8.03
CA HIS A 272 -13.43 -7.63 -7.88
C HIS A 272 -13.63 -8.94 -8.65
N VAL A 273 -12.59 -9.39 -9.36
CA VAL A 273 -12.65 -10.57 -10.24
C VAL A 273 -11.83 -11.75 -9.70
N ARG A 274 -10.62 -11.51 -9.19
CA ARG A 274 -9.63 -12.56 -8.93
C ARG A 274 -9.45 -12.90 -7.45
N LYS A 275 -9.72 -14.14 -7.05
CA LYS A 275 -9.33 -14.68 -5.72
C LYS A 275 -7.88 -15.15 -5.71
N GLU A 276 -7.24 -15.18 -4.53
CA GLU A 276 -5.89 -15.75 -4.40
C GLU A 276 -5.86 -17.21 -4.87
N GLY A 277 -4.79 -17.56 -5.56
CA GLY A 277 -4.61 -18.83 -6.24
C GLY A 277 -3.16 -19.27 -6.29
N SER A 278 -2.88 -20.26 -7.13
CA SER A 278 -1.54 -20.85 -7.23
C SER A 278 -0.53 -19.95 -7.95
N ALA A 279 -1.02 -19.02 -8.78
CA ALA A 279 -0.21 -18.10 -9.57
C ALA A 279 -0.46 -16.61 -9.27
N TYR A 280 -1.40 -16.29 -8.39
CA TYR A 280 -1.77 -14.93 -8.03
C TYR A 280 -2.02 -14.80 -6.53
N SER A 281 -1.43 -13.77 -5.92
CA SER A 281 -1.75 -13.33 -4.57
C SER A 281 -1.91 -11.81 -4.55
N GLN A 282 -2.60 -11.28 -3.54
CA GLN A 282 -2.71 -9.83 -3.36
C GLN A 282 -1.44 -9.21 -2.73
N SER A 283 -0.39 -10.01 -2.57
CA SER A 283 0.88 -9.55 -2.00
C SER A 283 1.76 -8.86 -3.07
N PRO A 284 2.57 -7.86 -2.70
CA PRO A 284 3.55 -7.28 -3.60
C PRO A 284 4.54 -8.32 -4.16
N LEU A 285 4.75 -8.29 -5.48
CA LEU A 285 5.72 -9.14 -6.15
C LEU A 285 7.10 -8.47 -6.15
N ARG A 286 7.91 -8.78 -5.13
CA ARG A 286 9.25 -8.19 -4.96
C ARG A 286 10.16 -8.54 -6.13
N GLY A 287 10.87 -7.53 -6.65
CA GLY A 287 11.78 -7.67 -7.78
C GLY A 287 11.10 -7.60 -9.14
N ALA A 288 9.78 -7.33 -9.18
CA ALA A 288 9.07 -7.05 -10.41
C ALA A 288 9.39 -5.64 -10.94
N LEU A 289 9.46 -5.52 -12.26
CA LEU A 289 9.45 -4.24 -12.97
C LEU A 289 8.57 -4.41 -14.20
N ILE A 290 7.46 -3.69 -14.24
CA ILE A 290 6.54 -3.72 -15.37
C ILE A 290 7.15 -2.97 -16.54
N LYS A 291 7.16 -3.62 -17.70
CA LYS A 291 7.77 -3.12 -18.93
C LYS A 291 6.74 -2.54 -19.88
N ASP A 292 5.60 -3.20 -19.99
CA ASP A 292 4.57 -2.85 -20.97
C ASP A 292 3.22 -3.46 -20.61
N PHE A 293 2.17 -2.83 -21.09
CA PHE A 293 0.79 -3.29 -21.05
C PHE A 293 0.14 -3.10 -22.41
N THR A 294 -0.36 -4.20 -22.99
CA THR A 294 -0.94 -4.19 -24.33
C THR A 294 -2.37 -4.74 -24.29
N PRO A 295 -3.40 -3.89 -24.42
CA PRO A 295 -4.75 -4.35 -24.72
C PRO A 295 -4.87 -4.74 -26.20
N SER A 296 -5.66 -5.76 -26.51
CA SER A 296 -6.04 -6.08 -27.88
C SER A 296 -6.98 -5.01 -28.46
N PRO A 297 -7.05 -4.84 -29.79
CA PRO A 297 -7.91 -3.82 -30.42
C PRO A 297 -9.40 -3.93 -30.08
N ASP A 298 -9.88 -5.14 -29.79
CA ASP A 298 -11.26 -5.42 -29.38
C ASP A 298 -11.50 -5.23 -27.87
N GLY A 299 -10.47 -4.90 -27.10
CA GLY A 299 -10.53 -4.69 -25.66
C GLY A 299 -10.91 -5.93 -24.85
N LYS A 300 -10.74 -7.13 -25.42
CA LYS A 300 -11.09 -8.39 -24.75
C LYS A 300 -9.90 -9.14 -24.19
N THR A 301 -8.74 -9.01 -24.82
CA THR A 301 -7.50 -9.69 -24.45
C THR A 301 -6.47 -8.66 -24.01
N PHE A 302 -5.67 -9.01 -23.03
CA PHE A 302 -4.70 -8.12 -22.43
C PHE A 302 -3.42 -8.87 -22.13
N GLU A 303 -2.29 -8.19 -22.26
CA GLU A 303 -0.98 -8.72 -21.89
C GLU A 303 -0.22 -7.68 -21.08
N LEU A 304 0.15 -8.04 -19.85
CA LEU A 304 1.10 -7.29 -19.04
C LEU A 304 2.45 -8.00 -19.07
N ARG A 305 3.50 -7.30 -19.52
CA ARG A 305 4.87 -7.82 -19.56
C ARG A 305 5.70 -7.18 -18.46
N TYR A 306 6.44 -8.00 -17.74
CA TYR A 306 7.28 -7.55 -16.63
C TYR A 306 8.56 -8.37 -16.56
N THR A 307 9.55 -7.86 -15.83
CA THR A 307 10.71 -8.65 -15.43
C THR A 307 10.62 -8.98 -13.95
N LEU A 308 10.87 -10.23 -13.57
CA LEU A 308 11.05 -10.63 -12.17
C LEU A 308 12.52 -10.97 -11.96
N ASN A 309 13.22 -10.17 -11.17
CA ASN A 309 14.67 -10.31 -10.94
C ASN A 309 15.46 -10.40 -12.27
N GLY A 310 15.08 -9.58 -13.26
CA GLY A 310 15.69 -9.52 -14.59
C GLY A 310 15.18 -10.54 -15.60
N LYS A 311 14.38 -11.54 -15.19
CA LYS A 311 13.80 -12.53 -16.10
C LYS A 311 12.46 -12.06 -16.67
N ALA A 312 12.32 -12.09 -17.99
CA ALA A 312 11.08 -11.69 -18.66
C ALA A 312 9.94 -12.69 -18.39
N LEU A 313 8.79 -12.16 -17.99
CA LEU A 313 7.55 -12.86 -17.70
C LEU A 313 6.36 -12.01 -18.20
N SER A 314 5.19 -12.64 -18.26
CA SER A 314 3.93 -12.00 -18.66
C SER A 314 2.73 -12.58 -17.91
N VAL A 315 1.69 -11.76 -17.77
CA VAL A 315 0.34 -12.20 -17.46
C VAL A 315 -0.54 -11.84 -18.65
N LYS A 316 -1.10 -12.85 -19.31
CA LYS A 316 -2.09 -12.68 -20.38
C LYS A 316 -3.46 -12.96 -19.81
N TYR A 317 -4.48 -12.19 -20.18
CA TYR A 317 -5.82 -12.43 -19.68
C TYR A 317 -6.90 -12.00 -20.67
N VAL A 318 -8.04 -12.68 -20.62
CA VAL A 318 -9.15 -12.49 -21.55
C VAL A 318 -10.49 -12.48 -20.82
N ALA A 319 -11.37 -11.58 -21.24
CA ALA A 319 -12.78 -11.57 -20.85
C ALA A 319 -13.57 -12.54 -21.74
N ASN A 320 -14.15 -13.58 -21.14
CA ASN A 320 -14.92 -14.60 -21.82
C ASN A 320 -16.38 -14.16 -22.02
N GLU A 321 -17.07 -14.75 -23.00
CA GLU A 321 -18.47 -14.41 -23.32
C GLU A 321 -19.46 -14.75 -22.20
N ASP A 322 -19.11 -15.72 -21.34
CA ASP A 322 -19.88 -16.11 -20.16
C ASP A 322 -19.67 -15.18 -18.94
N GLY A 323 -18.90 -14.10 -19.12
CA GLY A 323 -18.59 -13.11 -18.08
C GLY A 323 -17.44 -13.51 -17.16
N THR A 324 -16.79 -14.66 -17.39
CA THR A 324 -15.59 -15.07 -16.65
C THR A 324 -14.33 -14.44 -17.22
N TRP A 325 -13.24 -14.48 -16.44
CA TRP A 325 -11.93 -14.01 -16.88
C TRP A 325 -10.90 -15.13 -16.78
N THR A 326 -10.21 -15.41 -17.87
CA THR A 326 -9.13 -16.41 -17.91
C THR A 326 -7.78 -15.72 -17.92
N PHE A 327 -6.90 -16.10 -17.00
CA PHE A 327 -5.54 -15.61 -16.85
C PHE A 327 -4.54 -16.71 -17.18
N THR A 328 -3.49 -16.37 -17.92
CA THR A 328 -2.34 -17.21 -18.24
C THR A 328 -1.08 -16.53 -17.72
N TYR A 329 -0.53 -17.07 -16.63
CA TYR A 329 0.68 -16.58 -15.99
C TYR A 329 1.88 -17.37 -16.52
N SER A 330 2.90 -16.69 -17.06
CA SER A 330 4.16 -17.36 -17.38
C SER A 330 4.95 -17.64 -16.10
N ARG A 331 5.56 -18.81 -15.97
CA ARG A 331 6.52 -19.10 -14.89
C ARG A 331 7.96 -19.03 -15.37
N PRO A 332 8.92 -18.84 -14.44
CA PRO A 332 10.34 -18.93 -14.75
C PRO A 332 10.77 -20.27 -15.39
N ASP A 333 10.13 -21.38 -15.06
CA ASP A 333 10.45 -22.69 -15.65
C ASP A 333 9.93 -22.86 -17.09
N GLY A 334 9.22 -21.86 -17.64
CA GLY A 334 8.63 -21.89 -18.96
C GLY A 334 7.23 -22.52 -19.02
N THR A 335 6.73 -23.09 -17.92
CA THR A 335 5.39 -23.67 -17.85
C THR A 335 4.34 -22.58 -17.54
N PRO A 336 3.25 -22.44 -18.32
CA PRO A 336 2.20 -21.50 -17.99
C PRO A 336 1.26 -22.07 -16.91
N VAL A 337 0.67 -21.17 -16.11
CA VAL A 337 -0.48 -21.48 -15.25
C VAL A 337 -1.70 -20.79 -15.81
N VAL A 338 -2.79 -21.53 -15.95
CA VAL A 338 -4.07 -20.98 -16.39
C VAL A 338 -5.06 -21.02 -15.23
N GLU A 339 -5.62 -19.88 -14.87
CA GLU A 339 -6.67 -19.76 -13.85
C GLU A 339 -7.86 -18.99 -14.44
N THR A 340 -9.08 -19.49 -14.23
CA THR A 340 -10.31 -18.83 -14.66
C THR A 340 -11.12 -18.41 -13.45
N TYR A 341 -11.55 -17.15 -13.43
CA TYR A 341 -12.29 -16.57 -12.32
C TYR A 341 -13.67 -16.09 -12.78
N LYS A 342 -14.66 -16.24 -11.90
CA LYS A 342 -15.97 -15.62 -12.08
C LYS A 342 -16.04 -14.37 -11.21
N PRO A 343 -16.47 -13.21 -11.75
CA PRO A 343 -16.69 -12.01 -10.94
C PRO A 343 -17.61 -12.30 -9.74
N ASN A 344 -17.28 -11.75 -8.58
CA ASN A 344 -18.04 -11.92 -7.33
C ASN A 344 -18.18 -13.36 -6.79
N GLU A 345 -17.37 -14.31 -7.26
CA GLU A 345 -17.38 -15.67 -6.69
C GLU A 345 -16.81 -15.66 -5.27
N ARG A 346 -17.67 -15.86 -4.26
CA ARG A 346 -17.24 -16.05 -2.87
C ARG A 346 -16.54 -17.40 -2.74
N GLY A 347 -15.35 -17.41 -2.14
CA GLY A 347 -14.72 -18.65 -1.69
C GLY A 347 -15.62 -19.39 -0.68
N PRO A 348 -15.50 -20.72 -0.57
CA PRO A 348 -16.20 -21.48 0.47
C PRO A 348 -15.69 -20.99 1.83
N GLY A 349 -16.51 -20.23 2.56
CA GLY A 349 -16.18 -19.67 3.88
C GLY A 349 -16.77 -18.29 4.20
N GLY A 350 -17.38 -17.59 3.24
CA GLY A 350 -17.95 -16.25 3.43
C GLY A 350 -19.48 -16.23 3.65
N GLY A 351 -19.96 -16.99 4.64
CA GLY A 351 -21.38 -17.01 5.05
C GLY A 351 -21.58 -16.35 6.42
N GLY A 352 -21.86 -15.04 6.44
CA GLY A 352 -22.28 -14.30 7.63
C GLY A 352 -23.51 -13.46 7.29
N ALA A 353 -24.60 -13.72 8.00
CA ALA A 353 -25.97 -13.47 7.59
C ALA A 353 -26.42 -12.00 7.61
N LYS A 354 -27.34 -11.66 6.70
CA LYS A 354 -28.35 -10.61 6.94
C LYS A 354 -29.18 -11.04 8.15
N GLY A 355 -29.10 -10.29 9.23
CA GLY A 355 -30.00 -10.41 10.37
C GLY A 355 -30.85 -9.15 10.50
N GLU A 356 -32.03 -9.17 9.88
CA GLU A 356 -33.11 -8.26 10.21
C GLU A 356 -33.49 -8.43 11.69
N GLY A 357 -33.81 -7.31 12.35
CA GLY A 357 -34.22 -7.33 13.75
C GLY A 357 -35.58 -8.01 13.97
N LYS A 358 -35.72 -8.67 15.13
CA LYS A 358 -36.93 -8.69 15.96
C LYS A 358 -36.58 -9.29 17.33
N GLY A 359 -37.04 -8.62 18.39
CA GLY A 359 -36.69 -8.93 19.78
C GLY A 359 -37.43 -10.11 20.40
N GLY A 360 -37.07 -10.42 21.66
CA GLY A 360 -37.83 -11.35 22.49
C GLY A 360 -37.06 -11.90 23.70
N LYS A 361 -37.48 -11.47 24.88
CA LYS A 361 -37.10 -11.83 26.26
C LYS A 361 -36.76 -13.31 26.56
N GLY A 362 -35.74 -13.48 27.42
CA GLY A 362 -35.85 -14.07 28.77
C GLY A 362 -35.68 -15.59 28.96
N GLY A 363 -34.92 -15.99 29.99
CA GLY A 363 -35.08 -17.31 30.63
C GLY A 363 -33.80 -17.96 31.19
N LYS A 364 -33.76 -18.17 32.51
CA LYS A 364 -32.64 -18.67 33.33
C LYS A 364 -32.37 -20.19 33.21
N GLY A 365 -31.11 -20.56 33.43
CA GLY A 365 -30.70 -21.47 34.51
C GLY A 365 -30.43 -22.95 34.18
N GLY A 366 -29.30 -23.49 34.67
CA GLY A 366 -29.17 -24.93 34.93
C GLY A 366 -27.78 -25.57 34.80
N LYS A 367 -26.99 -25.52 35.88
CA LYS A 367 -26.08 -26.55 36.44
C LYS A 367 -25.40 -27.61 35.52
N ARG A 368 -24.05 -27.62 35.58
CA ARG A 368 -23.12 -28.79 35.54
C ARG A 368 -23.51 -29.86 36.61
N PRO A 369 -23.06 -31.15 36.59
CA PRO A 369 -21.66 -31.62 36.43
C PRO A 369 -21.55 -33.08 35.83
N PRO A 370 -20.55 -33.95 36.15
CA PRO A 370 -19.10 -33.94 35.85
C PRO A 370 -18.54 -35.28 35.26
N ASN A 371 -17.20 -35.32 35.01
CA ASN A 371 -16.27 -36.48 35.08
C ASN A 371 -16.53 -37.68 34.12
N GLU A 372 -15.58 -38.51 33.70
CA GLU A 372 -14.16 -38.73 33.97
C GLU A 372 -13.58 -39.62 32.84
N SER A 373 -12.27 -39.83 32.93
CA SER A 373 -11.34 -40.68 32.17
C SER A 373 -11.73 -42.15 31.93
N GLU A 374 -11.17 -42.73 30.85
CA GLU A 374 -10.21 -43.86 30.80
C GLU A 374 -9.97 -44.22 29.31
N GLY A 375 -8.73 -44.37 28.82
CA GLY A 375 -7.95 -45.63 28.81
C GLY A 375 -8.43 -46.54 27.66
N ALA A 376 -7.64 -47.14 26.77
CA ALA A 376 -6.23 -47.52 26.75
C ALA A 376 -5.87 -47.96 25.29
N LYS A 377 -4.65 -47.69 24.82
CA LYS A 377 -3.55 -48.65 24.51
C LYS A 377 -3.64 -49.50 23.23
N GLY A 378 -2.47 -49.58 22.57
CA GLY A 378 -2.06 -50.60 21.58
C GLY A 378 -1.14 -49.99 20.51
N GLU A 379 0.16 -49.78 20.78
CA GLU A 379 1.30 -50.66 20.42
C GLU A 379 1.75 -50.53 18.95
N THR A 380 2.81 -49.74 18.70
CA THR A 380 4.22 -50.14 18.43
C THR A 380 4.48 -50.79 17.06
N GLY A 381 5.20 -50.05 16.23
CA GLY A 381 5.93 -50.51 15.05
C GLY A 381 7.16 -49.64 14.84
N ASP A 382 8.33 -50.25 15.01
CA ASP A 382 9.67 -49.68 14.87
C ASP A 382 10.12 -49.64 13.39
N LEU A 383 11.22 -48.90 13.14
CA LEU A 383 12.11 -48.84 11.96
C LEU A 383 11.83 -47.76 10.91
N GLY A 384 12.79 -46.84 10.75
CA GLY A 384 12.98 -46.13 9.49
C GLY A 384 13.71 -44.78 9.52
N GLU A 385 14.93 -44.72 10.05
CA GLU A 385 15.85 -43.60 9.83
C GLU A 385 16.24 -43.53 8.33
N GLN A 386 15.66 -42.59 7.55
CA GLN A 386 16.17 -42.23 6.22
C GLN A 386 15.99 -40.73 5.91
N ALA A 387 17.13 -40.03 6.01
CA ALA A 387 17.65 -38.98 5.13
C ALA A 387 16.76 -37.82 4.65
N GLN A 388 17.09 -36.61 5.14
CA GLN A 388 16.85 -35.34 4.47
C GLN A 388 17.51 -35.29 3.07
N PRO A 389 16.87 -34.71 2.05
CA PRO A 389 17.54 -34.40 0.78
C PRO A 389 18.58 -33.29 0.98
N GLY A 390 19.83 -33.61 0.65
CA GLY A 390 21.00 -32.77 0.84
C GLY A 390 21.08 -31.55 -0.08
N ASN A 391 21.75 -30.53 0.45
CA ASN A 391 22.14 -29.28 -0.17
C ASN A 391 22.97 -29.50 -1.47
N PRO A 392 22.54 -29.01 -2.65
CA PRO A 392 23.24 -29.23 -3.91
C PRO A 392 24.56 -28.44 -4.10
N GLU A 393 25.05 -27.69 -3.10
CA GLU A 393 26.34 -26.97 -3.20
C GLU A 393 27.55 -27.70 -2.59
N ALA A 394 27.37 -28.86 -1.94
CA ALA A 394 28.46 -29.54 -1.24
C ALA A 394 29.39 -30.39 -2.15
N ASN A 395 29.03 -30.63 -3.41
CA ASN A 395 29.75 -31.56 -4.30
C ASN A 395 30.52 -30.94 -5.48
N ARG A 396 30.83 -29.64 -5.45
CA ARG A 396 31.75 -29.06 -6.44
C ARG A 396 33.23 -29.27 -6.05
N PRO A 397 34.10 -29.75 -6.96
CA PRO A 397 35.54 -29.82 -6.72
C PRO A 397 36.11 -28.43 -6.37
N LYS A 398 37.11 -28.40 -5.47
CA LYS A 398 37.71 -27.18 -4.88
C LYS A 398 38.27 -26.17 -5.90
N SER A 399 38.36 -26.50 -7.19
CA SER A 399 38.83 -25.62 -8.27
C SER A 399 37.79 -24.63 -8.78
N ASP A 400 36.49 -24.86 -8.57
CA ASP A 400 35.40 -24.08 -9.20
C ASP A 400 34.54 -23.25 -8.22
N ARG A 401 35.03 -23.01 -6.99
CA ARG A 401 34.42 -22.02 -6.09
C ARG A 401 34.90 -20.61 -6.47
N PRO A 402 34.04 -19.59 -6.59
CA PRO A 402 34.48 -18.23 -6.85
C PRO A 402 35.42 -17.80 -5.71
N LYS A 403 36.70 -17.55 -6.02
CA LYS A 403 37.62 -16.94 -5.07
C LYS A 403 37.04 -15.59 -4.67
N GLY A 404 36.86 -15.39 -3.36
CA GLY A 404 36.45 -14.10 -2.79
C GLY A 404 37.27 -12.98 -3.41
N GLY A 405 36.57 -12.04 -4.05
CA GLY A 405 37.18 -10.90 -4.71
C GLY A 405 38.06 -10.16 -3.71
N LYS A 406 39.36 -10.09 -4.00
CA LYS A 406 40.23 -9.08 -3.39
C LYS A 406 39.62 -7.72 -3.70
N GLY A 407 39.41 -6.92 -2.65
CA GLY A 407 38.83 -5.58 -2.72
C GLY A 407 39.36 -4.79 -3.90
N GLY A 408 38.44 -4.23 -4.67
CA GLY A 408 38.78 -3.25 -5.69
C GLY A 408 39.46 -2.06 -5.03
N LYS A 409 40.40 -1.41 -5.73
CA LYS A 409 41.00 -0.13 -5.30
C LYS A 409 39.87 0.86 -4.99
N GLY A 410 39.59 1.07 -3.70
CA GLY A 410 38.54 1.99 -3.21
C GLY A 410 37.81 1.53 -1.95
N ASP A 411 37.82 0.24 -1.59
CA ASP A 411 37.11 -0.24 -0.41
C ASP A 411 37.85 0.12 0.90
N PRO A 412 37.17 0.67 1.93
CA PRO A 412 37.78 0.95 3.22
C PRO A 412 38.33 -0.32 3.88
N SER A 413 39.58 -0.28 4.35
CA SER A 413 40.26 -1.44 4.93
C SER A 413 39.52 -1.98 6.16
N GLY A 414 39.16 -3.26 6.16
CA GLY A 414 38.61 -3.97 7.32
C GLY A 414 37.09 -4.14 7.36
N LEU A 415 36.35 -3.48 6.48
CA LEU A 415 34.89 -3.63 6.36
C LEU A 415 34.53 -4.64 5.27
N ILE A 416 33.45 -5.40 5.49
CA ILE A 416 32.93 -6.36 4.52
C ILE A 416 31.76 -5.72 3.79
N LYS A 417 31.73 -5.82 2.45
CA LYS A 417 30.58 -5.37 1.65
C LYS A 417 29.31 -6.14 2.07
N PRO A 418 28.20 -5.46 2.40
CA PRO A 418 27.00 -6.11 2.89
C PRO A 418 26.34 -6.97 1.80
N SER A 419 25.85 -8.13 2.19
CA SER A 419 25.03 -9.06 1.41
C SER A 419 23.68 -9.28 2.11
N PRO A 420 22.59 -9.63 1.39
CA PRO A 420 21.34 -10.05 2.02
C PRO A 420 21.51 -11.20 3.04
N THR A 421 22.52 -12.06 2.84
CA THR A 421 22.86 -13.15 3.78
C THR A 421 23.44 -12.68 5.11
N ASP A 422 23.83 -11.40 5.21
CA ASP A 422 24.33 -10.80 6.45
C ASP A 422 23.20 -10.23 7.32
N ALA A 423 21.98 -10.15 6.80
CA ALA A 423 20.82 -9.68 7.56
C ALA A 423 20.34 -10.75 8.55
N LEU A 424 19.92 -10.30 9.72
CA LEU A 424 19.23 -11.13 10.70
C LEU A 424 17.74 -11.17 10.39
N LYS A 425 17.18 -12.37 10.35
CA LYS A 425 15.73 -12.52 10.39
C LYS A 425 15.25 -12.20 11.80
N LEU A 426 14.35 -11.24 11.95
CA LEU A 426 13.67 -10.88 13.18
C LEU A 426 12.19 -11.26 13.07
N ASN A 427 11.69 -12.04 14.02
CA ASN A 427 10.27 -12.32 14.21
C ASN A 427 9.81 -11.73 15.54
N VAL A 428 8.66 -11.05 15.54
CA VAL A 428 8.04 -10.46 16.72
C VAL A 428 6.56 -10.78 16.73
N TYR A 429 6.03 -11.16 17.89
CA TYR A 429 4.60 -11.18 18.16
C TYR A 429 4.36 -10.43 19.47
N ALA A 430 3.37 -9.54 19.46
CA ALA A 430 2.85 -8.90 20.64
C ALA A 430 1.35 -9.17 20.74
N ASP A 431 0.89 -9.50 21.92
CA ASP A 431 -0.49 -9.39 22.32
C ASP A 431 -0.62 -8.02 23.01
N ASN A 432 -0.89 -6.92 22.30
CA ASN A 432 -1.47 -6.80 20.95
C ASN A 432 -0.67 -5.98 19.93
N TRP A 433 0.14 -5.01 20.37
CA TRP A 433 0.85 -4.09 19.47
C TRP A 433 2.25 -3.80 20.01
N PHE A 434 3.21 -3.49 19.13
CA PHE A 434 4.55 -3.10 19.55
C PHE A 434 5.24 -2.07 18.65
N ILE A 435 6.26 -1.43 19.21
CA ILE A 435 7.27 -0.65 18.50
C ILE A 435 8.66 -1.02 19.01
N LEU A 436 9.60 -1.28 18.10
CA LEU A 436 10.93 -1.81 18.38
C LEU A 436 12.03 -0.90 17.81
N PHE A 437 12.99 -0.61 18.67
CA PHE A 437 14.18 0.17 18.40
C PHE A 437 15.43 -0.70 18.52
N ILE A 438 16.41 -0.44 17.66
CA ILE A 438 17.75 -1.02 17.78
C ILE A 438 18.76 0.13 17.70
N ASN A 439 19.59 0.27 18.72
CA ASN A 439 20.58 1.34 18.87
C ASN A 439 19.97 2.74 18.75
N GLY A 440 18.81 2.96 19.38
CA GLY A 440 18.10 4.23 19.35
C GLY A 440 17.47 4.60 18.00
N LYS A 441 17.47 3.69 17.03
CA LYS A 441 16.81 3.86 15.72
C LYS A 441 15.51 3.08 15.73
N LEU A 442 14.41 3.70 15.36
CA LEU A 442 13.15 3.01 15.08
C LEU A 442 13.37 2.00 13.94
N ARG A 443 13.15 0.71 14.20
CA ARG A 443 13.36 -0.36 13.20
C ARG A 443 12.08 -1.03 12.76
N VAL A 444 11.17 -1.28 13.69
CA VAL A 444 9.94 -2.03 13.42
C VAL A 444 8.80 -1.42 14.23
N VAL A 445 7.66 -1.26 13.58
CA VAL A 445 6.37 -0.96 14.22
C VAL A 445 5.44 -2.09 13.82
N ASP A 446 4.57 -2.55 14.71
CA ASP A 446 3.52 -3.47 14.31
C ASP A 446 2.59 -2.76 13.31
N PRO A 447 2.48 -3.26 12.07
CA PRO A 447 1.68 -2.61 11.03
C PRO A 447 0.17 -2.77 11.23
N ILE A 448 -0.28 -3.57 12.22
CA ILE A 448 -1.69 -3.72 12.56
C ILE A 448 -1.94 -3.16 13.96
N GLU A 449 -2.76 -2.13 14.06
CA GLU A 449 -3.15 -1.53 15.34
C GLU A 449 -4.08 -2.48 16.11
N TYR A 450 -3.52 -3.15 17.12
CA TYR A 450 -4.16 -4.04 18.09
C TYR A 450 -4.85 -5.31 17.54
N MET A 451 -5.70 -5.18 16.51
CA MET A 451 -6.46 -6.28 15.93
C MET A 451 -6.54 -6.21 14.40
N PRO A 452 -6.46 -7.36 13.69
CA PRO A 452 -6.16 -8.70 14.22
C PRO A 452 -4.71 -8.84 14.68
N HIS A 453 -4.42 -9.82 15.54
CA HIS A 453 -3.07 -10.05 16.06
C HIS A 453 -2.16 -10.55 14.94
N ASN A 454 -0.89 -10.16 14.94
CA ASN A 454 0.02 -10.37 13.83
C ASN A 454 1.39 -10.89 14.30
N VAL A 455 2.09 -11.61 13.42
CA VAL A 455 3.52 -11.91 13.55
C VAL A 455 4.28 -11.07 12.53
N VAL A 456 5.14 -10.17 13.02
CA VAL A 456 5.96 -9.32 12.18
C VAL A 456 7.31 -9.98 11.93
N SER A 457 7.61 -10.24 10.67
CA SER A 457 8.85 -10.91 10.23
C SER A 457 9.65 -10.02 9.26
N VAL A 458 10.78 -9.47 9.70
CA VAL A 458 11.63 -8.55 8.90
C VAL A 458 13.09 -9.01 8.85
N ASP A 459 13.84 -8.54 7.87
CA ASP A 459 15.29 -8.74 7.79
C ASP A 459 16.01 -7.45 8.19
N ILE A 460 16.92 -7.52 9.17
CA ILE A 460 17.62 -6.35 9.72
C ILE A 460 19.13 -6.57 9.62
N MET A 461 19.84 -5.57 9.09
CA MET A 461 21.30 -5.57 9.15
C MET A 461 21.76 -5.28 10.60
N PRO A 462 22.48 -6.20 11.26
CA PRO A 462 22.84 -6.01 12.66
C PRO A 462 24.01 -5.03 12.81
N GLU A 463 23.90 -4.18 13.83
CA GLU A 463 24.94 -3.24 14.27
C GLU A 463 25.28 -3.56 15.73
N TYR A 464 26.22 -4.48 15.98
CA TYR A 464 26.60 -4.85 17.34
C TYR A 464 27.60 -3.87 17.98
N PRO A 465 27.60 -3.72 19.33
CA PRO A 465 26.61 -4.27 20.25
C PRO A 465 25.22 -3.63 20.01
N MET A 466 24.17 -4.44 20.15
CA MET A 466 22.79 -3.97 19.96
C MET A 466 22.18 -3.63 21.31
N THR A 467 21.67 -2.41 21.47
CA THR A 467 20.66 -2.09 22.48
C THR A 467 19.30 -2.21 21.83
N ILE A 468 18.51 -3.19 22.26
CA ILE A 468 17.15 -3.42 21.77
C ILE A 468 16.19 -2.83 22.80
N ALA A 469 15.28 -1.97 22.36
CA ALA A 469 14.25 -1.40 23.19
C ALA A 469 12.89 -1.59 22.53
N VAL A 470 11.88 -2.02 23.27
CA VAL A 470 10.54 -2.34 22.75
C VAL A 470 9.50 -1.69 23.64
N MET A 471 8.49 -1.06 23.07
CA MET A 471 7.25 -0.77 23.77
C MET A 471 6.23 -1.76 23.24
N ALA A 472 5.58 -2.50 24.12
CA ALA A 472 4.46 -3.36 23.78
C ALA A 472 3.22 -2.89 24.55
N MET A 473 2.08 -2.99 23.89
CA MET A 473 0.80 -2.49 24.39
C MET A 473 -0.25 -3.58 24.26
N ASP A 474 -0.97 -3.80 25.36
CA ASP A 474 -2.16 -4.62 25.41
C ASP A 474 -3.38 -3.85 24.87
N ASN A 475 -4.42 -4.54 24.39
CA ASN A 475 -5.66 -3.94 23.84
C ASN A 475 -6.60 -3.39 24.93
N ALA A 476 -6.02 -2.78 25.95
CA ALA A 476 -6.74 -2.24 27.09
C ALA A 476 -7.29 -0.83 26.80
N ASP A 477 -8.55 -0.60 27.16
CA ASP A 477 -9.15 0.73 27.07
C ASP A 477 -8.40 1.70 28.00
N PRO A 478 -8.01 2.90 27.53
CA PRO A 478 -7.11 3.79 28.27
C PRO A 478 -7.73 4.40 29.53
N LYS A 479 -9.07 4.32 29.70
CA LYS A 479 -9.79 4.85 30.88
C LYS A 479 -10.03 3.77 31.92
N THR A 480 -10.21 2.53 31.49
CA THR A 480 -10.62 1.43 32.37
C THR A 480 -9.51 0.41 32.61
N GLY A 481 -8.56 0.28 31.68
CA GLY A 481 -7.55 -0.78 31.68
C GLY A 481 -8.11 -2.15 31.34
N LEU A 482 -9.37 -2.22 30.87
CA LEU A 482 -10.02 -3.46 30.49
C LEU A 482 -9.94 -3.66 28.99
N GLU A 483 -9.70 -4.89 28.57
CA GLU A 483 -9.91 -5.30 27.19
C GLU A 483 -11.40 -5.59 26.95
N TYR A 484 -11.87 -5.31 25.73
CA TYR A 484 -13.22 -5.65 25.28
C TYR A 484 -14.35 -5.21 26.24
N GLY A 485 -14.09 -4.16 27.03
CA GLY A 485 -15.00 -3.56 27.99
C GLY A 485 -15.16 -4.28 29.34
N ASN A 486 -14.73 -5.54 29.49
CA ASN A 486 -14.91 -6.27 30.75
C ASN A 486 -13.87 -7.36 31.06
N ARG A 487 -12.78 -7.45 30.28
CA ARG A 487 -11.75 -8.47 30.46
C ARG A 487 -10.47 -7.87 31.01
N MET A 488 -9.80 -8.66 31.84
CA MET A 488 -8.44 -8.39 32.28
C MET A 488 -7.46 -8.80 31.18
N GLY A 489 -6.27 -8.20 31.19
CA GLY A 489 -5.26 -8.36 30.15
C GLY A 489 -4.80 -9.81 29.91
N ASP A 490 -4.55 -10.18 28.66
CA ASP A 490 -3.83 -11.39 28.26
C ASP A 490 -2.51 -11.13 27.50
N ALA A 491 -1.97 -9.91 27.67
CA ALA A 491 -0.75 -9.40 27.05
C ALA A 491 0.44 -10.38 26.96
N GLY A 492 1.31 -10.17 25.97
CA GLY A 492 2.59 -10.87 25.93
C GLY A 492 3.48 -10.45 24.77
N LEU A 493 4.79 -10.39 25.00
CA LEU A 493 5.78 -10.12 23.95
C LEU A 493 6.69 -11.34 23.73
N ILE A 494 6.87 -11.75 22.48
CA ILE A 494 7.86 -12.77 22.13
C ILE A 494 8.64 -12.36 20.88
N ILE A 495 9.98 -12.47 20.95
CA ILE A 495 10.89 -12.04 19.88
C ILE A 495 11.96 -13.11 19.64
N LYS A 496 12.27 -13.36 18.37
CA LYS A 496 13.42 -14.17 17.96
C LYS A 496 14.17 -13.55 16.78
N PHE A 497 15.48 -13.39 16.95
CA PHE A 497 16.42 -13.10 15.89
C PHE A 497 17.13 -14.37 15.42
N SER A 498 17.56 -14.40 14.17
CA SER A 498 18.30 -15.55 13.59
C SER A 498 19.72 -15.72 14.13
N ASP A 499 20.27 -14.74 14.86
CA ASP A 499 21.57 -14.87 15.55
C ASP A 499 21.47 -15.63 16.88
N GLY A 500 20.27 -16.04 17.28
CA GLY A 500 20.00 -16.70 18.56
C GLY A 500 19.52 -15.75 19.67
N THR A 501 19.44 -14.45 19.43
CA THR A 501 18.83 -13.50 20.38
C THR A 501 17.34 -13.78 20.48
N VAL A 502 16.86 -13.99 21.71
CA VAL A 502 15.45 -14.28 22.01
C VAL A 502 14.97 -13.52 23.26
N THR A 503 13.66 -13.34 23.38
CA THR A 503 13.03 -12.89 24.63
C THR A 503 13.15 -13.96 25.72
N ASN A 504 13.49 -13.51 26.93
CA ASN A 504 13.64 -14.33 28.14
C ASN A 504 13.71 -13.40 29.37
N ALA A 505 13.79 -13.98 30.56
CA ALA A 505 13.82 -13.29 31.85
C ALA A 505 15.05 -12.40 32.09
N LYS A 506 16.02 -12.31 31.16
CA LYS A 506 17.16 -11.37 31.27
C LYS A 506 16.86 -9.98 30.71
N TRP A 507 15.74 -9.82 30.01
CA TRP A 507 15.29 -8.52 29.52
C TRP A 507 14.78 -7.67 30.68
N LYS A 508 15.08 -6.38 30.66
CA LYS A 508 14.46 -5.41 31.58
C LYS A 508 13.03 -5.11 31.14
N ALA A 509 12.12 -4.92 32.09
CA ALA A 509 10.73 -4.56 31.83
C ALA A 509 10.20 -3.54 32.86
N LYS A 510 9.38 -2.59 32.40
CA LYS A 510 8.65 -1.65 33.27
C LYS A 510 7.33 -1.21 32.65
N SER A 511 6.27 -1.24 33.45
CA SER A 511 4.93 -0.79 33.09
C SER A 511 4.77 0.71 33.27
N PHE A 512 4.07 1.35 32.33
CA PHE A 512 3.76 2.79 32.32
C PHE A 512 2.27 3.08 32.17
N PHE A 513 1.47 2.06 31.86
CA PHE A 513 0.02 2.13 31.92
C PHE A 513 -0.45 0.85 32.61
N LYS A 514 -1.21 0.99 33.70
CA LYS A 514 -1.80 -0.14 34.40
C LYS A 514 -3.25 0.08 34.79
N GLY A 515 -4.03 -1.00 34.79
CA GLY A 515 -5.39 -1.03 35.28
C GLY A 515 -6.13 -2.28 34.80
N PRO A 516 -7.32 -2.57 35.34
CA PRO A 516 -7.98 -1.83 36.42
C PRO A 516 -7.26 -2.02 37.77
N LEU A 517 -6.96 -0.92 38.46
CA LEU A 517 -6.29 -0.94 39.76
C LEU A 517 -7.09 -1.78 40.77
N ASN A 518 -6.37 -2.56 41.58
CA ASN A 518 -6.93 -3.53 42.52
C ASN A 518 -7.78 -4.64 41.87
N ARG A 519 -7.70 -4.81 40.54
CA ARG A 519 -8.51 -5.77 39.77
C ARG A 519 -10.03 -5.50 39.90
N ASP A 520 -10.42 -4.24 40.14
CA ASP A 520 -11.82 -3.84 40.24
C ASP A 520 -12.42 -3.55 38.85
N ILE A 521 -13.07 -4.57 38.29
CA ILE A 521 -13.73 -4.49 36.97
C ILE A 521 -15.04 -3.68 37.06
N ALA A 522 -15.67 -3.61 38.23
CA ALA A 522 -16.97 -2.94 38.39
C ALA A 522 -16.84 -1.42 38.49
N SER A 523 -15.71 -0.93 39.00
CA SER A 523 -15.39 0.50 39.10
C SER A 523 -13.93 0.75 38.71
N PRO A 524 -13.60 0.53 37.42
CA PRO A 524 -12.22 0.49 36.97
C PRO A 524 -11.52 1.84 37.12
N LYS A 525 -10.28 1.77 37.57
CA LYS A 525 -9.36 2.90 37.66
C LYS A 525 -8.05 2.53 37.00
N VAL A 526 -7.38 3.50 36.42
CA VAL A 526 -6.09 3.31 35.75
C VAL A 526 -5.04 4.20 36.37
N GLN A 527 -3.78 3.79 36.24
CA GLN A 527 -2.61 4.61 36.51
C GLN A 527 -1.78 4.72 35.23
N HIS A 528 -1.44 5.95 34.88
CA HIS A 528 -0.53 6.29 33.80
C HIS A 528 0.70 6.96 34.39
N ASP A 529 1.86 6.36 34.17
CA ASP A 529 3.15 6.96 34.50
C ASP A 529 3.74 7.58 33.24
N PRO A 530 4.34 8.78 33.30
CA PRO A 530 4.97 9.39 32.13
C PRO A 530 6.07 8.48 31.56
N ILE A 531 6.00 8.21 30.25
CA ILE A 531 7.06 7.49 29.54
C ILE A 531 8.31 8.40 29.50
N PRO A 532 9.48 7.93 29.98
CA PRO A 532 10.69 8.73 29.99
C PRO A 532 11.11 9.14 28.59
N ALA A 533 11.51 10.39 28.40
CA ALA A 533 12.09 10.84 27.14
C ALA A 533 13.34 10.00 26.82
N ASN A 534 13.55 9.70 25.53
CA ASN A 534 14.70 8.92 25.04
C ASN A 534 14.86 7.52 25.69
N TRP A 535 13.79 6.91 26.23
CA TRP A 535 13.83 5.55 26.80
C TRP A 535 14.37 4.49 25.83
N TYR A 536 14.37 4.75 24.52
CA TYR A 536 14.87 3.89 23.45
C TYR A 536 16.37 4.09 23.15
N ALA A 537 17.02 5.10 23.73
CA ALA A 537 18.42 5.43 23.45
C ALA A 537 19.39 4.39 24.04
N VAL A 538 20.60 4.33 23.46
CA VAL A 538 21.65 3.37 23.86
C VAL A 538 22.15 3.63 25.29
N ASP A 539 22.20 4.91 25.67
CA ASP A 539 22.70 5.42 26.94
C ASP A 539 21.62 5.64 28.01
N PHE A 540 20.36 5.26 27.72
CA PHE A 540 19.29 5.32 28.71
C PHE A 540 19.57 4.38 29.90
N ASP A 541 19.46 4.91 31.12
CA ASP A 541 19.66 4.16 32.35
C ASP A 541 18.38 3.40 32.76
N ASP A 542 18.38 2.09 32.52
CA ASP A 542 17.34 1.15 32.92
C ASP A 542 17.73 0.30 34.13
N SER A 543 18.77 0.70 34.88
CA SER A 543 19.28 -0.07 36.03
C SER A 543 18.23 -0.31 37.12
N SER A 544 17.31 0.64 37.29
CA SER A 544 16.18 0.56 38.24
C SER A 544 15.01 -0.31 37.77
N TRP A 545 15.01 -0.78 36.51
CA TRP A 545 13.92 -1.60 35.98
C TRP A 545 14.08 -3.05 36.45
N ALA A 546 12.94 -3.68 36.72
CA ALA A 546 12.90 -5.10 37.05
C ALA A 546 13.27 -5.94 35.83
N GLN A 547 13.63 -7.20 36.07
CA GLN A 547 13.69 -8.18 34.99
C GLN A 547 12.27 -8.55 34.55
N ALA A 548 12.13 -8.94 33.29
CA ALA A 548 10.89 -9.44 32.73
C ALA A 548 10.55 -10.81 33.33
N THR A 549 9.26 -11.08 33.44
CA THR A 549 8.74 -12.38 33.84
C THR A 549 8.39 -13.18 32.60
N GLU A 550 8.78 -14.46 32.58
CA GLU A 550 8.41 -15.40 31.52
C GLU A 550 7.03 -16.00 31.79
N PHE A 551 6.21 -16.10 30.74
CA PHE A 551 4.87 -16.67 30.80
C PHE A 551 4.73 -17.80 29.78
N THR A 552 3.86 -18.76 30.09
CA THR A 552 3.58 -19.86 29.16
C THR A 552 2.63 -19.42 28.06
N GLU A 553 2.65 -20.14 26.93
CA GLU A 553 1.71 -19.88 25.83
C GLU A 553 0.25 -20.00 26.29
N GLU A 554 -0.06 -20.90 27.23
CA GLU A 554 -1.41 -21.06 27.78
C GLU A 554 -1.86 -19.83 28.59
N ARG A 555 -0.92 -19.12 29.23
CA ARG A 555 -1.24 -17.93 30.02
C ARG A 555 -1.51 -16.70 29.15
N VAL A 556 -0.75 -16.54 28.07
CA VAL A 556 -0.93 -15.46 27.08
C VAL A 556 -2.08 -15.78 26.13
N SER A 557 -2.31 -17.07 25.84
CA SER A 557 -3.35 -17.51 24.89
C SER A 557 -3.26 -16.80 23.53
N PRO A 558 -2.09 -16.84 22.86
CA PRO A 558 -1.85 -16.08 21.64
C PRO A 558 -2.72 -16.59 20.48
N LYS A 559 -3.05 -15.71 19.54
CA LYS A 559 -4.04 -16.00 18.50
C LYS A 559 -3.44 -16.75 17.30
N GLU A 560 -4.30 -17.11 16.35
CA GLU A 560 -3.99 -18.00 15.23
C GLU A 560 -2.72 -17.61 14.43
N SER A 561 -2.42 -16.31 14.32
CA SER A 561 -1.20 -15.80 13.66
C SER A 561 0.07 -16.30 14.34
N PHE A 562 0.12 -16.33 15.68
CA PHE A 562 1.22 -16.93 16.42
C PHE A 562 1.29 -18.44 16.18
N THR A 563 0.16 -19.14 16.31
CA THR A 563 0.13 -20.61 16.15
C THR A 563 0.66 -21.05 14.78
N LYS A 564 0.34 -20.31 13.71
CA LYS A 564 0.86 -20.56 12.35
C LYS A 564 2.36 -20.34 12.21
N ALA A 565 2.94 -19.49 13.04
CA ALA A 565 4.34 -19.09 12.99
C ALA A 565 5.15 -19.58 14.20
N LYS A 566 4.61 -20.46 15.04
CA LYS A 566 5.20 -20.86 16.33
C LYS A 566 6.66 -21.29 16.23
N GLU A 567 7.01 -22.06 15.19
CA GLU A 567 8.37 -22.51 14.93
C GLU A 567 9.39 -21.36 14.75
N ASN A 568 8.92 -20.20 14.29
CA ASN A 568 9.75 -19.00 14.12
C ASN A 568 10.20 -18.39 15.46
N PHE A 569 9.65 -18.88 16.58
CA PHE A 569 9.94 -18.45 17.95
C PHE A 569 10.61 -19.54 18.80
N ALA A 570 11.05 -20.65 18.21
CA ALA A 570 11.67 -21.74 18.97
C ALA A 570 12.82 -21.25 19.88
N GLY A 571 12.74 -21.55 21.17
CA GLY A 571 13.71 -21.13 22.19
C GLY A 571 13.47 -19.74 22.79
N ALA A 572 12.52 -18.96 22.26
CA ALA A 572 12.05 -17.73 22.89
C ALA A 572 10.95 -18.02 23.91
N GLN A 573 10.82 -17.16 24.90
CA GLN A 573 9.74 -17.17 25.89
C GLN A 573 8.87 -15.94 25.72
N PHE A 574 7.56 -16.08 25.98
CA PHE A 574 6.71 -14.91 26.18
C PHE A 574 7.17 -14.18 27.44
N ILE A 575 7.34 -12.86 27.34
CA ILE A 575 7.74 -12.02 28.45
C ILE A 575 6.76 -10.88 28.68
N TRP A 576 6.62 -10.49 29.94
CA TRP A 576 5.93 -9.27 30.36
C TRP A 576 6.55 -8.71 31.66
N THR A 577 5.95 -7.69 32.25
CA THR A 577 6.16 -7.40 33.69
C THR A 577 5.48 -8.47 34.56
N ALA A 578 5.70 -8.42 35.87
CA ALA A 578 5.18 -9.43 36.78
C ALA A 578 3.64 -9.49 36.86
N ASP A 579 2.92 -8.42 36.51
CA ASP A 579 1.46 -8.37 36.54
C ASP A 579 0.85 -8.27 35.13
N LEU A 580 0.81 -9.40 34.44
CA LEU A 580 0.30 -9.52 33.07
C LEU A 580 -1.18 -9.11 32.92
N ASP A 581 -1.98 -9.27 33.98
CA ASP A 581 -3.41 -8.90 33.94
C ASP A 581 -3.65 -7.39 33.91
N LEU A 582 -2.72 -6.61 34.48
CA LEU A 582 -2.93 -5.20 34.78
C LEU A 582 -2.03 -4.26 33.99
N ASP A 583 -0.83 -4.72 33.62
CA ASP A 583 0.15 -3.86 32.97
C ASP A 583 -0.12 -3.84 31.46
N ASN A 584 -0.60 -2.71 30.95
CA ASN A 584 -1.15 -2.57 29.60
C ASN A 584 -0.21 -1.84 28.63
N THR A 585 0.80 -1.11 29.13
CA THR A 585 1.89 -0.59 28.29
C THR A 585 3.21 -0.82 29.01
N VAL A 586 4.04 -1.66 28.41
CA VAL A 586 5.31 -2.09 28.99
C VAL A 586 6.45 -1.75 28.06
N LEU A 587 7.50 -1.16 28.63
CA LEU A 587 8.77 -0.96 27.96
C LEU A 587 9.74 -2.08 28.33
N PHE A 588 10.41 -2.64 27.34
CA PHE A 588 11.42 -3.67 27.46
C PHE A 588 12.77 -3.18 26.93
N ARG A 589 13.86 -3.62 27.56
CA ARG A 589 15.22 -3.31 27.11
C ARG A 589 16.18 -4.49 27.31
N THR A 590 17.11 -4.66 26.38
CA THR A 590 18.22 -5.61 26.51
C THR A 590 19.45 -5.15 25.73
N LYS A 591 20.62 -5.67 26.10
CA LYS A 591 21.88 -5.47 25.37
C LYS A 591 22.38 -6.81 24.85
N VAL A 592 22.82 -6.82 23.59
CA VAL A 592 23.32 -7.99 22.87
C VAL A 592 24.71 -7.70 22.35
N GLU A 593 25.68 -8.47 22.81
CA GLU A 593 27.07 -8.37 22.37
C GLU A 593 27.26 -8.97 20.97
N ALA A 594 28.35 -8.56 20.31
CA ALA A 594 28.71 -9.11 19.00
C ALA A 594 29.00 -10.61 19.09
N PRO A 595 28.44 -11.45 18.20
CA PRO A 595 28.83 -12.85 18.09
C PRO A 595 30.32 -12.99 17.78
N ALA A 596 30.93 -14.08 18.24
CA ALA A 596 32.33 -14.36 17.97
C ALA A 596 32.62 -14.33 16.45
N GLY A 597 33.63 -13.56 16.05
CA GLY A 597 34.00 -13.42 14.63
C GLY A 597 33.14 -12.46 13.82
N TYR A 598 32.17 -11.77 14.43
CA TYR A 598 31.45 -10.68 13.75
C TYR A 598 32.43 -9.61 13.27
N LYS A 599 32.21 -9.15 12.04
CA LYS A 599 32.91 -8.03 11.42
C LYS A 599 31.89 -7.04 10.94
N GLN A 600 32.07 -5.76 11.25
CA GLN A 600 31.14 -4.74 10.82
C GLN A 600 31.03 -4.71 9.28
N ARG A 601 29.80 -4.64 8.78
CA ARG A 601 29.55 -4.49 7.35
C ARG A 601 29.67 -3.01 6.97
N TRP A 602 30.24 -2.76 5.79
CA TRP A 602 30.31 -1.41 5.25
C TRP A 602 28.90 -0.90 4.97
N THR A 603 28.54 0.22 5.55
CA THR A 603 27.32 0.96 5.21
C THR A 603 27.74 2.37 4.83
N ALA A 604 27.20 2.90 3.74
CA ALA A 604 27.36 4.31 3.44
C ALA A 604 26.74 5.13 4.58
N LYS A 605 27.38 6.24 4.96
CA LYS A 605 26.77 7.19 5.89
C LYS A 605 25.52 7.74 5.20
N PRO A 606 24.30 7.48 5.70
CA PRO A 606 23.11 8.02 5.07
C PRO A 606 23.11 9.54 5.21
N GLU A 607 22.55 10.24 4.22
CA GLU A 607 22.32 11.70 4.28
C GLU A 607 21.48 12.07 5.52
N VAL A 608 20.56 11.18 5.88
CA VAL A 608 19.66 11.31 7.03
C VAL A 608 19.98 10.23 8.07
N ASP A 609 20.34 10.66 9.28
CA ASP A 609 20.58 9.75 10.40
C ASP A 609 19.24 9.32 11.03
N MET A 610 18.96 8.01 10.98
CA MET A 610 17.76 7.43 11.56
C MET A 610 17.60 7.67 13.07
N THR A 611 18.69 7.89 13.82
CA THR A 611 18.59 8.29 15.24
C THR A 611 18.02 9.71 15.37
N THR A 612 18.39 10.61 14.45
CA THR A 612 17.88 11.99 14.41
C THR A 612 16.42 12.00 13.99
N VAL A 613 16.05 11.22 12.97
CA VAL A 613 14.64 11.04 12.57
C VAL A 613 13.82 10.48 13.73
N THR A 614 14.32 9.46 14.42
CA THR A 614 13.63 8.87 15.59
C THR A 614 13.38 9.92 16.66
N LYS A 615 14.38 10.74 17.01
CA LYS A 615 14.22 11.85 17.96
C LYS A 615 13.20 12.88 17.48
N GLN A 616 13.20 13.25 16.20
CA GLN A 616 12.25 14.21 15.64
C GLN A 616 10.81 13.72 15.61
N LEU A 617 10.61 12.41 15.41
CA LEU A 617 9.28 11.78 15.42
C LEU A 617 8.72 11.64 16.83
N LEU A 618 9.58 11.36 17.82
CA LEU A 618 9.13 10.95 19.17
C LEU A 618 9.27 12.01 20.26
N ASN A 619 10.06 13.06 20.04
CA ASN A 619 10.29 14.13 21.02
C ASN A 619 9.58 15.45 20.64
N LYS A 620 8.38 15.37 20.04
CA LYS A 620 7.51 16.54 19.83
C LYS A 620 6.59 16.77 21.02
#